data_AF-A0A941S415-F1
#
_entry.id   AF-A0A941S415-F1
#
_cell.length_a   1.000
_cell.length_b   1.000
_cell.length_c   1.000
_cell.angle_alpha   90.00
_cell.angle_beta   90.00
_cell.angle_gamma   90.00
#
_symmetry.space_group_name_H-M   'P 1'
#
loop_
_entity.id
_entity.type
_entity.pdbx_description
1 polymer ?
#
loop_
_entity_poly.entity_id
_entity_poly.type
_entity_poly.pdbx_seq_one_letter_code
_entity_poly.pdbx_strand_id
1 'polypeptide(L)'
;MAARTASAKSSAKKVRAHRAKLRAQGLRPIQIWVPDVNDPKFIEEARRQSYLIAQSPQEKDDQAFLDSLWDELWDQGFYDK
;
A
#
# COMPACT_ATOMS: atom_id res chain seq x y z
N MET A 1 -34.32 29.10 7.61
CA MET A 1 -33.71 28.16 6.64
C MET A 1 -32.50 27.51 7.30
N ALA A 2 -32.66 26.34 7.90
CA ALA A 2 -31.59 25.64 8.62
C ALA A 2 -30.74 24.82 7.63
N ALA A 3 -29.42 25.02 7.64
CA ALA A 3 -28.47 24.21 6.87
C ALA A 3 -28.13 22.92 7.62
N ARG A 4 -28.20 21.79 6.91
CA ARG A 4 -28.07 20.41 7.42
C ARG A 4 -26.80 20.17 8.23
N THR A 5 -26.97 19.78 9.49
CA THR A 5 -25.99 19.01 10.26
C THR A 5 -25.93 17.58 9.74
N ALA A 6 -25.00 17.30 8.82
CA ALA A 6 -24.54 15.93 8.58
C ALA A 6 -23.20 15.75 9.28
N SER A 7 -23.23 15.28 10.53
CA SER A 7 -22.03 14.82 11.24
C SER A 7 -21.50 13.57 10.55
N ALA A 8 -20.74 13.77 9.47
CA ALA A 8 -19.89 12.73 8.92
C ALA A 8 -18.94 12.32 10.05
N LYS A 9 -18.95 11.04 10.44
CA LYS A 9 -17.93 10.50 11.38
C LYS A 9 -16.58 11.08 10.96
N SER A 10 -15.97 11.89 11.82
CA SER A 10 -14.74 12.61 11.49
C SER A 10 -13.73 11.63 10.90
N SER A 11 -12.95 12.08 9.92
CA SER A 11 -11.87 11.28 9.30
C SER A 11 -11.08 10.48 10.34
N ALA A 12 -10.79 11.10 11.48
CA ALA A 12 -10.17 10.48 12.65
C ALA A 12 -10.91 9.24 13.19
N LYS A 13 -12.25 9.26 13.30
CA LYS A 13 -13.05 8.11 13.75
C LYS A 13 -13.00 6.96 12.74
N LYS A 14 -13.01 7.26 11.43
CA LYS A 14 -12.87 6.24 10.37
C LYS A 14 -11.49 5.59 10.39
N VAL A 15 -10.42 6.39 10.50
CA VAL A 15 -9.04 5.90 10.59
C VAL A 15 -8.85 5.03 11.83
N ARG A 16 -9.40 5.43 12.99
CA ARG A 16 -9.36 4.61 14.22
C ARG A 16 -10.03 3.26 14.06
N ALA A 17 -11.25 3.24 13.49
CA ALA A 17 -11.98 1.99 13.27
C ALA A 17 -11.25 1.06 12.28
N HIS A 18 -10.69 1.60 11.21
CA HIS A 18 -9.90 0.84 10.24
C HIS A 18 -8.65 0.21 10.87
N ARG A 19 -7.88 0.99 11.65
CA ARG A 19 -6.70 0.47 12.37
C ARG A 19 -7.08 -0.58 13.43
N ALA A 20 -8.24 -0.46 14.08
CA ALA A 20 -8.72 -1.46 15.02
C ALA A 20 -9.01 -2.81 14.32
N LYS A 21 -9.65 -2.77 13.13
CA LYS A 21 -9.88 -3.97 12.31
C LYS A 21 -8.57 -4.64 11.89
N LEU A 22 -7.59 -3.87 11.41
CA LEU A 22 -6.28 -4.42 11.02
C LEU A 22 -5.53 -5.05 12.21
N ARG A 23 -5.59 -4.44 13.40
CA ARG A 23 -4.98 -5.05 14.60
C ARG A 23 -5.65 -6.36 15.01
N ALA A 24 -6.97 -6.46 14.88
CA ALA A 24 -7.68 -7.70 15.14
C ALA A 24 -7.31 -8.83 14.14
N GLN A 25 -6.85 -8.46 12.93
CA GLN A 25 -6.29 -9.38 11.94
C GLN A 25 -4.80 -9.71 12.19
N GLY A 26 -4.22 -9.28 13.33
CA GLY A 26 -2.82 -9.54 13.67
C GLY A 26 -1.81 -8.56 13.03
N LEU A 27 -2.27 -7.56 12.28
CA LEU A 27 -1.39 -6.61 11.58
C LEU A 27 -0.97 -5.46 12.49
N ARG A 28 0.31 -5.10 12.43
CA ARG A 28 0.88 -3.97 13.17
C ARG A 28 1.20 -2.81 12.21
N PRO A 29 0.64 -1.61 12.41
CA PRO A 29 0.99 -0.46 11.58
C PRO A 29 2.43 -0.03 11.85
N ILE A 30 3.20 0.17 10.79
CA ILE A 30 4.51 0.84 10.83
C ILE A 30 4.39 2.20 10.14
N GLN A 31 5.06 3.21 10.70
CA GLN A 31 5.20 4.52 10.07
C GLN A 31 6.67 4.70 9.73
N ILE A 32 6.93 4.88 8.44
CA ILE A 32 8.27 5.17 7.93
C ILE A 32 8.22 6.51 7.20
N TRP A 33 9.33 7.24 7.27
CA TRP A 33 9.55 8.42 6.44
C TRP A 33 10.22 7.97 5.16
N VAL A 34 9.63 8.34 4.03
CA VAL A 34 10.17 8.07 2.69
C VAL A 34 10.56 9.39 2.02
N PRO A 35 11.48 9.38 1.03
CA PRO A 35 11.75 10.55 0.21
C PRO A 35 10.47 11.09 -0.45
N ASP A 36 10.46 12.39 -0.79
CA ASP A 36 9.33 12.97 -1.53
C ASP A 36 9.25 12.35 -2.92
N VAL A 37 8.19 11.55 -3.13
CA VAL A 37 7.97 10.82 -4.38
C VAL A 37 7.57 11.73 -5.54
N ASN A 38 7.26 13.00 -5.27
CA ASN A 38 6.96 14.00 -6.30
C ASN A 38 8.21 14.80 -6.72
N ASP A 39 9.35 14.65 -6.03
CA ASP A 39 10.60 15.28 -6.44
C ASP A 39 11.03 14.70 -7.80
N PRO A 40 11.27 15.54 -8.83
CA PRO A 40 11.74 15.06 -10.13
C PRO A 40 12.98 14.15 -10.05
N LYS A 41 13.90 14.40 -9.11
CA LYS A 41 15.09 13.55 -8.92
C LYS A 41 14.73 12.16 -8.43
N PHE A 42 13.74 12.07 -7.54
CA PHE A 42 13.25 10.77 -7.08
C PHE A 42 12.62 10.01 -8.25
N ILE A 43 11.83 10.69 -9.09
CA ILE A 43 11.21 10.08 -10.27
C ILE A 43 12.26 9.57 -11.26
N GLU A 44 13.30 10.38 -11.53
CA GLU A 44 14.41 9.98 -12.41
C GLU A 44 15.15 8.76 -11.86
N GLU A 45 15.50 8.76 -10.58
CA GLU A 45 16.21 7.66 -9.95
C GLU A 45 15.34 6.40 -9.87
N ALA A 46 14.06 6.54 -9.52
CA ALA A 46 13.12 5.42 -9.52
C ALA A 46 13.04 4.77 -10.91
N ARG A 47 12.91 5.58 -11.98
CA ARG A 47 12.93 5.06 -13.37
C ARG A 47 14.23 4.34 -13.70
N ARG A 48 15.38 4.95 -13.35
CA ARG A 48 16.70 4.37 -13.60
C ARG A 48 16.85 3.02 -12.89
N GLN A 49 16.46 2.94 -11.61
CA GLN A 49 16.54 1.72 -10.82
C GLN A 49 15.57 0.65 -11.32
N SER A 50 14.32 1.01 -11.65
CA SER A 50 13.37 0.07 -12.24
C SER A 50 13.90 -0.53 -13.54
N TYR A 51 14.55 0.27 -14.39
CA TYR A 51 15.18 -0.24 -15.61
C TYR A 51 16.32 -1.22 -15.32
N LEU A 52 17.17 -0.94 -14.33
CA LEU A 52 18.25 -1.86 -13.96
C LEU A 52 17.74 -3.17 -13.40
N ILE A 53 16.70 -3.14 -12.57
CA ILE A 53 16.05 -4.34 -12.04
C ILE A 53 15.44 -5.14 -13.20
N ALA A 54 14.76 -4.47 -14.14
CA ALA A 54 14.17 -5.12 -15.31
C ALA A 54 15.20 -5.83 -16.22
N GLN A 55 16.48 -5.44 -16.13
CA GLN A 55 17.59 -6.05 -16.86
C GLN A 55 18.42 -7.01 -16.00
N SER A 56 18.05 -7.19 -14.74
CA SER A 56 18.74 -8.09 -13.83
C SER A 56 18.59 -9.53 -14.32
N PRO A 57 19.64 -10.37 -14.25
CA PRO A 57 19.52 -11.80 -14.54
C PRO A 57 18.44 -12.51 -13.70
N GLN A 58 18.15 -11.99 -12.50
CA GLN A 58 17.19 -12.54 -11.55
C GLN A 58 15.76 -12.04 -11.76
N GLU A 59 15.53 -11.09 -12.67
CA GLU A 59 14.23 -10.42 -12.84
C GLU A 59 13.06 -11.39 -12.99
N LYS A 60 13.23 -12.46 -13.77
CA LYS A 60 12.18 -13.46 -14.00
C LYS A 60 11.86 -14.27 -12.77
N ASP A 61 12.88 -14.63 -11.99
CA ASP A 61 12.70 -15.41 -10.77
C ASP A 61 12.06 -14.55 -9.69
N ASP A 62 12.47 -13.29 -9.57
CA ASP A 62 11.88 -12.31 -8.67
C ASP A 62 10.40 -12.07 -9.02
N GLN A 63 10.09 -11.89 -10.31
CA GLN A 63 8.73 -11.70 -10.79
C GLN A 63 7.86 -12.95 -10.53
N ALA A 64 8.36 -14.14 -10.85
CA ALA A 64 7.64 -15.40 -10.61
C ALA A 64 7.38 -15.64 -9.12
N PHE A 65 8.34 -15.30 -8.26
CA PHE A 65 8.16 -15.36 -6.81
C PHE A 65 7.04 -14.42 -6.36
N LEU A 66 7.06 -13.15 -6.79
CA LEU A 66 6.02 -12.19 -6.45
C LEU A 66 4.64 -12.62 -6.95
N ASP A 67 4.54 -13.09 -8.19
CA ASP A 67 3.27 -13.58 -8.76
C ASP A 67 2.70 -14.73 -7.91
N SER A 68 3.55 -15.69 -7.50
CA SER A 68 3.12 -16.80 -6.64
C SER A 68 2.59 -16.35 -5.27
N LEU A 69 3.22 -15.35 -4.66
CA LEU A 69 2.76 -14.76 -3.40
C LEU A 69 1.44 -14.01 -3.58
N TRP A 70 1.27 -13.31 -4.70
CA TRP A 70 0.06 -12.57 -5.00
C TRP A 70 -1.13 -13.48 -5.23
N ASP A 71 -0.96 -14.56 -5.99
CA ASP A 71 -1.99 -15.57 -6.21
C ASP A 71 -2.42 -16.19 -4.87
N GLU A 72 -1.47 -16.59 -4.03
CA GLU A 72 -1.75 -17.14 -2.69
C GLU A 72 -2.48 -16.12 -1.79
N LEU A 73 -2.02 -14.87 -1.76
CA LEU A 73 -2.62 -13.83 -0.92
C LEU A 73 -4.04 -13.43 -1.38
N TRP A 74 -4.27 -13.44 -2.70
CA TRP A 74 -5.57 -13.15 -3.29
C TRP A 74 -6.58 -14.26 -2.99
N ASP A 75 -6.16 -15.52 -3.12
CA ASP A 75 -6.98 -16.69 -2.80
C ASP A 75 -7.29 -16.81 -1.29
N GLN A 76 -6.42 -16.28 -0.42
CA GLN A 76 -6.65 -16.18 1.02
C GLN A 76 -7.67 -15.10 1.43
N GLY A 77 -8.28 -14.40 0.46
CA GLY A 77 -9.38 -13.45 0.72
C GLY A 77 -8.92 -12.15 1.39
N PHE A 78 -7.64 -11.77 1.26
CA PHE A 78 -7.11 -10.54 1.88
C PHE A 78 -7.79 -9.26 1.34
N TYR A 79 -8.37 -9.34 0.13
CA TYR A 79 -9.12 -8.28 -0.54
C TYR A 79 -10.64 -8.51 -0.65
N ASP A 80 -11.17 -9.62 -0.13
CA ASP A 80 -12.63 -9.84 -0.10
C ASP A 80 -13.23 -9.15 1.14
N LYS A 81 -13.70 -7.91 0.95
CA LYS A 81 -14.41 -7.10 1.96
C LYS A 81 -15.53 -6.26 1.37
#